data_AF-A0AAE7E1Z9-F1
#
_entry.id   AF-A0AAE7E1Z9-F1
#
_cell.length_a   1.000
_cell.length_b   1.000
_cell.length_c   1.000
_cell.angle_alpha   90.00
_cell.angle_beta   90.00
_cell.angle_gamma   90.00
#
_symmetry.space_group_name_H-M   'P 1'
#
loop_
_entity.id
_entity.type
_entity.pdbx_description
1 polymer ?
#
loop_
_entity_poly.entity_id
_entity_poly.type
_entity_poly.pdbx_seq_one_letter_code
_entity_poly.pdbx_strand_id
1 'polypeptide(L)' 'MYTPISCEFFDQLNVAMQRKIPSTVVYLENNEKKTLKGLIQTMSVIDGIEYVILNKNDQIRLDTVLTFNGRRYKEE' A
#
# COMPACT_ATOMS: atom_id res chain seq x y z
N MET A 1 6.06 -13.28 12.50
CA MET A 1 6.14 -13.88 11.15
C MET A 1 5.89 -12.76 10.15
N TYR A 2 6.82 -12.53 9.22
CA TYR A 2 6.62 -11.53 8.17
C TYR A 2 5.57 -12.07 7.21
N THR A 3 4.42 -11.40 7.08
CA THR A 3 3.39 -11.82 6.14
C THR A 3 3.77 -11.25 4.79
N PRO A 4 4.24 -12.07 3.83
CA PRO A 4 4.54 -11.57 2.51
C PRO A 4 3.27 -10.98 1.91
N ILE A 5 3.45 -9.93 1.14
CA ILE A 5 2.35 -9.28 0.47
C ILE A 5 1.78 -10.26 -0.56
N SER A 6 0.46 -10.45 -0.55
CA SER A 6 -0.19 -11.29 -1.56
C SER A 6 0.16 -10.78 -2.96
N CYS A 7 0.52 -11.68 -3.86
CA CYS A 7 0.89 -11.36 -5.24
C CYS A 7 -0.20 -10.53 -5.96
N GLU A 8 -1.48 -10.80 -5.65
CA GLU A 8 -2.63 -10.01 -6.14
C GLU A 8 -2.62 -8.54 -5.69
N PHE A 9 -2.10 -8.23 -4.51
CA PHE A 9 -2.01 -6.84 -4.05
C PHE A 9 -0.92 -6.09 -4.82
N PHE A 10 0.25 -6.73 -4.96
CA PHE A 10 1.35 -6.17 -5.72
C PHE A 10 0.99 -5.93 -7.19
N ASP A 11 0.28 -6.88 -7.81
CA ASP A 11 -0.24 -6.72 -9.17
C ASP A 11 -1.19 -5.53 -9.28
N GLN A 12 -2.15 -5.40 -8.35
CA GLN A 12 -3.07 -4.26 -8.35
C GLN A 12 -2.37 -2.92 -8.14
N LEU A 13 -1.34 -2.85 -7.29
CA LEU A 13 -0.53 -1.64 -7.11
C LEU A 13 0.21 -1.27 -8.40
N ASN A 14 0.78 -2.26 -9.09
CA ASN A 14 1.44 -2.05 -10.38
C ASN A 14 0.46 -1.56 -11.44
N VAL A 15 -0.72 -2.16 -11.52
CA VAL A 15 -1.78 -1.72 -12.44
C VAL A 15 -2.22 -0.30 -12.09
N ALA A 16 -2.40 0.02 -10.80
CA ALA A 16 -2.78 1.35 -10.34
C ALA A 16 -1.71 2.41 -10.66
N MET A 17 -0.43 2.06 -10.53
CA MET A 17 0.68 2.94 -10.90
C MET A 17 0.73 3.17 -12.41
N GLN A 18 0.71 2.10 -13.21
CA GLN A 18 0.79 2.19 -14.67
C GLN A 18 -0.39 2.95 -15.27
N ARG A 19 -1.61 2.67 -14.78
CA ARG A 19 -2.83 3.31 -15.25
C ARG A 19 -3.14 4.63 -14.55
N LYS A 20 -2.29 5.06 -13.60
CA LYS A 20 -2.50 6.26 -12.76
C LYS A 20 -3.90 6.29 -12.16
N ILE A 21 -4.32 5.16 -11.58
CA ILE A 21 -5.64 5.01 -10.97
C ILE A 21 -5.61 5.65 -9.58
N PRO A 22 -6.52 6.59 -9.28
CA PRO A 22 -6.67 7.12 -7.92
C PRO A 22 -7.02 5.97 -6.98
N SER A 23 -6.13 5.71 -6.05
CA SER A 23 -6.19 4.55 -5.16
C SER A 23 -6.37 4.99 -3.73
N THR A 24 -7.14 4.22 -2.98
CA THR A 24 -7.37 4.44 -1.55
C THR A 24 -6.60 3.38 -0.76
N VAL A 25 -5.62 3.78 0.04
CA VAL A 25 -4.86 2.89 0.92
C VAL A 25 -5.31 3.12 2.35
N VAL A 26 -5.68 2.06 3.05
CA VAL A 26 -5.96 2.05 4.49
C VAL A 26 -4.85 1.27 5.16
N TYR A 27 -4.14 1.90 6.08
CA TYR A 27 -2.99 1.33 6.76
C TYR A 27 -3.04 1.63 8.26
N LEU A 28 -2.33 0.84 9.05
CA LEU A 28 -2.13 1.10 10.48
C LEU A 28 -0.85 1.92 10.68
N GLU A 29 -1.01 3.04 11.38
CA GLU A 29 0.09 3.86 11.85
C GLU A 29 -0.16 4.18 13.33
N ASN A 30 0.79 3.84 14.20
CA ASN A 30 0.65 4.04 15.65
C ASN A 30 -0.65 3.48 16.25
N ASN A 31 -1.09 2.29 15.80
CA ASN A 31 -2.36 1.68 16.20
C ASN A 31 -3.63 2.40 15.72
N GLU A 32 -3.50 3.47 14.93
CA GLU A 32 -4.62 4.18 14.31
C GLU A 32 -4.76 3.77 12.84
N LYS A 33 -5.99 3.52 12.41
CA LYS A 33 -6.31 3.24 11.00
C LYS A 33 -6.31 4.56 10.23
N LYS A 34 -5.27 4.79 9.42
CA LYS A 34 -5.20 5.93 8.50
C LYS A 34 -5.65 5.53 7.12
N THR A 35 -6.35 6.45 6.46
CA THR A 35 -6.79 6.30 5.08
C THR A 35 -6.18 7.40 4.24
N LEU A 36 -5.39 7.03 3.24
CA LEU A 36 -4.82 7.94 2.25
C LEU A 36 -5.44 7.66 0.89
N LYS A 37 -5.78 8.74 0.17
CA LYS A 37 -6.25 8.69 -1.21
C LYS A 37 -5.26 9.43 -2.08
N GLY A 38 -4.74 8.76 -3.10
CA GLY A 38 -3.74 9.34 -3.97
C GLY A 38 -3.39 8.47 -5.15
N LEU A 39 -2.48 8.98 -5.97
CA LEU A 39 -1.91 8.21 -7.07
C LEU A 39 -0.66 7.50 -6.57
N ILE A 40 -0.58 6.20 -6.85
CA ILE A 40 0.65 5.44 -6.64
C ILE A 40 1.70 6.00 -7.59
N GLN A 41 2.74 6.62 -7.04
CA GLN A 41 3.84 7.18 -7.83
C GLN A 41 4.90 6.13 -8.11
N THR A 42 5.39 5.48 -7.06
CA THR A 42 6.42 4.43 -7.17
C THR A 42 6.40 3.53 -5.94
N MET A 43 7.09 2.39 -6.02
CA MET A 43 7.31 1.47 -4.91
C MET A 43 8.81 1.40 -4.62
N SER A 44 9.18 1.22 -3.35
CA SER A 44 10.57 1.15 -2.94
C SER A 44 10.73 0.10 -1.84
N VAL A 45 11.80 -0.69 -1.93
CA VAL A 45 12.13 -1.68 -0.90
C VAL A 45 13.25 -1.11 -0.06
N ILE A 46 12.98 -0.88 1.23
CA ILE A 46 13.94 -0.35 2.19
C ILE A 46 14.08 -1.40 3.29
N ASP A 47 15.30 -1.91 3.50
CA ASP A 47 15.59 -2.91 4.53
C ASP A 47 14.78 -4.22 4.36
N GLY A 48 14.50 -4.62 3.11
CA GLY A 48 13.67 -5.79 2.81
C GLY A 48 12.17 -5.58 3.04
N ILE A 49 11.76 -4.38 3.46
CA ILE A 49 10.37 -4.00 3.64
C ILE A 49 9.91 -3.22 2.42
N GLU A 50 8.74 -3.58 1.91
CA GLU A 50 8.16 -2.93 0.73
C GLU A 50 7.35 -1.69 1.16
N TYR A 51 7.65 -0.57 0.52
CA TYR A 51 6.98 0.71 0.71
C TYR A 51 6.32 1.15 -0.59
N VAL A 52 5.15 1.74 -0.46
CA VAL A 52 4.46 2.41 -1.56
C VAL A 52 4.50 3.91 -1.35
N ILE A 53 4.86 4.65 -2.39
CA ILE A 53 4.91 6.12 -2.38
C ILE A 53 3.65 6.64 -3.08
N LEU A 54 2.76 7.26 -2.30
CA LEU A 54 1.58 7.97 -2.77
C LEU A 54 1.90 9.46 -2.80
N ASN A 55 1.68 10.11 -3.95
CA ASN A 55 2.06 11.52 -4.14
C ASN A 55 3.53 11.82 -3.73
N LYS A 56 3.96 13.08 -3.69
CA LYS A 56 5.39 13.42 -3.56
C LYS A 56 6.02 13.13 -2.18
N ASN A 57 5.26 12.74 -1.15
CA ASN A 57 5.82 12.57 0.20
C ASN A 57 5.17 11.48 1.07
N ASP A 58 4.06 10.85 0.66
CA ASP A 58 3.43 9.83 1.50
C ASP A 58 4.06 8.46 1.23
N GLN A 59 4.91 7.99 2.15
CA GLN A 59 5.47 6.65 2.09
C GLN A 59 4.75 5.74 3.07
N ILE A 60 4.09 4.71 2.56
CA ILE A 60 3.30 3.78 3.35
C ILE A 60 3.96 2.42 3.31
N ARG A 61 4.19 1.83 4.49
CA ARG A 61 4.66 0.44 4.61
C ARG A 61 3.57 -0.49 4.14
N LEU A 62 3.84 -1.27 3.11
CA LEU A 62 2.86 -2.22 2.60
C LEU A 62 2.53 -3.32 3.62
N ASP A 63 3.47 -3.65 4.49
CA ASP A 63 3.23 -4.55 5.63
C ASP A 63 2.15 -4.02 6.59
N THR A 64 1.95 -2.71 6.72
CA THR A 64 0.91 -2.15 7.59
C THR A 64 -0.39 -1.85 6.86
N VAL A 65 -0.46 -2.12 5.54
CA VAL A 65 -1.67 -1.92 4.76
C VAL A 65 -2.71 -2.98 5.12
N LEU A 66 -3.87 -2.51 5.52
CA LEU A 66 -5.04 -3.34 5.81
C LEU A 66 -5.90 -3.51 4.55
N THR A 67 -6.16 -2.40 3.87
CA THR A 67 -7.14 -2.35 2.78
C THR A 67 -6.59 -1.51 1.64
N PHE A 68 -6.73 -1.96 0.40
CA PHE A 68 -6.41 -1.17 -0.77
C PHE A 68 -7.57 -1.19 -1.76
N ASN A 69 -8.02 0.01 -2.12
CA ASN A 69 -9.15 0.26 -3.00
C ASN A 69 -10.42 -0.50 -2.59
N GLY A 70 -10.67 -0.60 -1.27
CA GLY A 70 -11.80 -1.34 -0.70
C GLY A 70 -11.61 -2.86 -0.59
N ARG A 71 -10.52 -3.44 -1.11
CA ARG A 71 -10.17 -4.85 -0.90
C ARG A 71 -9.32 -5.02 0.36
N ARG A 72 -9.65 -5.98 1.22
CA ARG A 72 -8.85 -6.33 2.41
C ARG A 72 -7.72 -7.28 2.03
N TYR A 73 -6.51 -7.02 2.55
CA TYR A 73 -5.30 -7.80 2.25
C TYR A 73 -4.67 -8.46 3.46
N LYS A 74 -4.95 -7.95 4.67
CA LYS A 74 -4.64 -8.62 5.93
C LYS A 74 -5.93 -8.86 6.72
N GLU A 75 -6.06 -10.06 7.26
CA GLU A 75 -7.00 -10.35 8.34
C GLU A 75 -6.48 -9.73 9.64
N GLU A 76 -7.40 -9.23 10.47
CA GLU A 76 -7.13 -8.53 11.73
C GLU A 76 -6.53 -9.44 12.81
#